data_AF-A0A925YGT5-F1
#
_entry.id   AF-A0A925YGT5-F1
#
_cell.length_a   1.000
_cell.length_b   1.000
_cell.length_c   1.000
_cell.angle_alpha   90.00
_cell.angle_beta   90.00
_cell.angle_gamma   90.00
#
_symmetry.space_group_name_H-M   'P 1'
#
loop_
_entity.id
_entity.type
_entity.pdbx_description
1 polymer ?
#
loop_
_entity_poly.entity_id
_entity_poly.type
_entity_poly.pdbx_seq_one_letter_code
_entity_poly.pdbx_strand_id
1 'polypeptide(L)'
;MRRPFLLLLLFTAAATTAFGAAACAPQPSPSLGGTGGATPMTGGGTGGGVTATGGVTATGGAPATGGAGVTASGGTDGGVAPGIDGGSVSDDCPEAPVPRRSSGTIVQLPFELSFAGKPFVFGEPNVVAMTGTVTPLNVRFYISGVALLRANAAAVPVDLVTTAGAVEPYGIHLFNADEVASGTLRVLAPPGSYLGISFLLGLDGACNARMAGSSKAPLTDTSQMTWPHLAGYLFLRYEGKVVVPAGSDGKDLPAAIHMGGR
;
A
#
# COMPACT_ATOMS: atom_id res chain seq x y z
N MET A 1 27.61 -3.04 23.86
CA MET A 1 26.72 -2.00 23.29
C MET A 1 26.06 -2.57 22.06
N ARG A 2 24.73 -2.68 22.02
CA ARG A 2 23.97 -3.22 20.88
C ARG A 2 23.72 -2.08 19.89
N ARG A 3 24.06 -2.26 18.61
CA ARG A 3 23.65 -1.31 17.56
C ARG A 3 22.31 -1.79 17.00
N PRO A 4 21.27 -0.94 16.97
CA PRO A 4 20.00 -1.32 16.37
C PRO A 4 20.18 -1.57 14.86
N PHE A 5 19.63 -2.68 14.36
CA PHE A 5 19.48 -2.95 12.95
C PHE A 5 18.36 -2.03 12.41
N LEU A 6 18.74 -0.91 11.79
CA LEU A 6 17.80 -0.03 11.10
C LEU A 6 17.83 -0.38 9.62
N LEU A 7 16.81 -1.12 9.16
CA LEU A 7 16.51 -1.21 7.74
C LEU A 7 15.99 0.17 7.30
N LEU A 8 16.89 1.00 6.80
CA LEU A 8 16.53 2.31 6.26
C LEU A 8 16.05 2.10 4.82
N LEU A 9 14.73 2.07 4.64
CA LEU A 9 14.11 2.23 3.33
C LEU A 9 14.35 3.69 2.89
N LEU A 10 15.43 3.92 2.14
CA LEU A 10 15.65 5.20 1.48
C LEU A 10 14.77 5.26 0.24
N PHE A 11 13.78 6.14 0.29
CA PHE A 11 12.92 6.46 -0.84
C PHE A 11 13.61 7.50 -1.70
N THR A 12 14.36 7.06 -2.72
CA THR A 12 14.88 7.97 -3.74
C THR A 12 13.80 8.21 -4.78
N ALA A 13 12.93 9.20 -4.53
CA ALA A 13 11.99 9.66 -5.54
C ALA A 13 12.73 10.48 -6.61
N ALA A 14 13.26 9.82 -7.64
CA ALA A 14 13.62 10.51 -8.87
C ALA A 14 12.33 10.81 -9.63
N ALA A 15 11.76 12.00 -9.40
CA ALA A 15 10.65 12.48 -10.21
C ALA A 15 11.18 12.81 -11.61
N THR A 16 11.15 11.85 -12.52
CA THR A 16 11.43 12.08 -13.94
C THR A 16 10.22 12.78 -14.57
N THR A 17 9.97 14.02 -14.18
CA THR A 17 9.06 14.89 -14.93
C THR A 17 9.85 15.53 -16.06
N ALA A 18 9.73 14.99 -17.26
CA ALA A 18 10.00 15.77 -18.46
C ALA A 18 8.93 16.89 -18.52
N PHE A 19 9.21 18.03 -17.89
CA PHE A 19 8.45 19.25 -18.09
C PHE A 19 8.81 19.82 -19.47
N GLY A 20 8.27 19.19 -20.51
CA GLY A 20 8.14 19.82 -21.81
C GLY A 20 7.06 20.87 -21.72
N ALA A 21 7.45 22.15 -21.65
CA ALA A 21 6.55 23.26 -21.92
C ALA A 21 6.05 23.13 -23.37
N ALA A 22 4.94 22.44 -23.58
CA ALA A 22 4.24 22.46 -24.86
C ALA A 22 3.61 23.83 -25.02
N ALA A 23 4.26 24.69 -25.79
CA ALA A 23 3.68 25.92 -26.29
C ALA A 23 2.35 25.60 -27.01
N CYS A 24 1.29 26.31 -26.62
CA CYS A 24 0.03 26.34 -27.33
C CYS A 24 0.27 26.68 -28.81
N ALA A 25 0.15 25.70 -29.69
CA ALA A 25 -0.12 25.93 -31.10
C ALA A 25 -1.65 25.78 -31.32
N PRO A 26 -2.32 26.76 -31.97
CA PRO A 26 -3.75 26.66 -32.24
C PRO A 26 -4.03 25.55 -33.26
N GLN A 27 -4.83 24.55 -32.87
CA GLN A 27 -5.38 23.57 -33.82
C GLN A 27 -6.57 24.18 -34.59
N PRO A 28 -6.63 24.01 -35.92
CA PRO A 28 -7.80 24.36 -36.72
C PRO A 28 -8.92 23.33 -36.53
N SER A 29 -10.13 23.82 -36.30
CA SER A 29 -11.39 23.06 -36.29
C SER A 29 -11.67 22.43 -37.66
N PRO A 30 -12.27 21.23 -37.70
CA PRO A 30 -13.25 20.96 -38.73
C PRO A 30 -14.54 20.27 -38.24
N SER A 31 -15.64 20.91 -38.64
CA SER A 31 -16.92 20.40 -39.14
C SER A 31 -17.65 19.25 -38.43
N LEU A 32 -18.81 19.62 -37.90
CA LEU A 32 -19.97 18.78 -37.62
C LEU A 32 -20.50 18.08 -38.87
N GLY A 33 -20.63 16.75 -38.80
CA GLY A 33 -21.42 15.95 -39.73
C GLY A 33 -22.22 14.92 -38.95
N GLY A 34 -23.52 15.17 -38.77
CA GLY A 34 -24.46 14.27 -38.11
C GLY A 34 -25.21 13.36 -39.09
N THR A 35 -25.73 12.25 -38.54
CA THR A 35 -26.88 11.38 -38.92
C THR A 35 -26.52 9.99 -38.38
N GLY A 36 -27.30 9.25 -37.60
CA GLY A 36 -28.74 9.15 -37.43
C GLY A 36 -29.08 7.65 -37.54
N GLY A 37 -29.61 7.02 -36.49
CA GLY A 37 -30.00 5.60 -36.55
C GLY A 37 -30.42 5.03 -35.18
N ALA A 38 -31.63 4.47 -35.12
CA ALA A 38 -32.42 4.27 -33.91
C ALA A 38 -32.65 2.78 -33.55
N THR A 39 -32.69 2.49 -32.24
CA THR A 39 -33.63 1.58 -31.52
C THR A 39 -33.58 0.04 -31.80
N PRO A 40 -34.39 -0.82 -31.12
CA PRO A 40 -34.08 -1.43 -29.80
C PRO A 40 -34.35 -2.97 -29.73
N MET A 41 -33.83 -3.69 -28.72
CA MET A 41 -34.33 -5.00 -28.26
C MET A 41 -34.07 -5.08 -26.74
N THR A 42 -35.02 -5.20 -25.82
CA THR A 42 -36.19 -6.10 -25.57
C THR A 42 -35.83 -7.53 -25.15
N GLY A 43 -36.28 -7.89 -23.93
CA GLY A 43 -36.41 -9.26 -23.37
C GLY A 43 -35.25 -9.67 -22.46
N GLY A 44 -35.41 -10.18 -21.23
CA GLY A 44 -36.57 -10.75 -20.54
C GLY A 44 -36.15 -12.03 -19.81
N GLY A 45 -36.59 -12.23 -18.55
CA GLY A 45 -36.60 -13.51 -17.84
C GLY A 45 -35.59 -13.62 -16.68
N THR A 46 -35.97 -13.66 -15.39
CA THR A 46 -36.71 -14.67 -14.57
C THR A 46 -35.84 -15.79 -13.98
N GLY A 47 -36.01 -16.00 -12.66
CA GLY A 47 -35.66 -17.22 -11.92
C GLY A 47 -34.31 -17.14 -11.21
N GLY A 48 -34.13 -17.47 -9.95
CA GLY A 48 -34.99 -18.14 -8.97
C GLY A 48 -34.22 -18.22 -7.65
N GLY A 49 -34.92 -18.19 -6.52
CA GLY A 49 -34.31 -18.32 -5.21
C GLY A 49 -33.86 -19.75 -4.92
N VAL A 50 -32.87 -19.90 -4.04
CA VAL A 50 -32.72 -21.07 -3.16
C VAL A 50 -32.19 -20.60 -1.81
N THR A 51 -33.02 -20.76 -0.79
CA THR A 51 -32.67 -20.80 0.62
C THR A 51 -32.06 -22.18 0.91
N ALA A 52 -30.89 -22.23 1.56
CA ALA A 52 -30.40 -23.47 2.17
C ALA A 52 -29.81 -23.19 3.55
N THR A 53 -30.61 -23.55 4.55
CA THR A 53 -30.26 -23.74 5.95
C THR A 53 -29.45 -25.03 6.07
N GLY A 54 -28.36 -25.04 6.85
CA GLY A 54 -27.59 -26.25 7.10
C GLY A 54 -26.55 -26.04 8.18
N GLY A 55 -26.96 -26.19 9.44
CA GLY A 55 -26.03 -26.28 10.57
C GLY A 55 -25.41 -27.68 10.64
N VAL A 56 -24.13 -27.73 11.02
CA VAL A 56 -23.51 -28.93 11.59
C VAL A 56 -22.65 -28.51 12.78
N THR A 57 -22.95 -29.12 13.92
CA THR A 57 -22.23 -29.06 15.19
C THR A 57 -21.17 -30.17 15.22
N ALA A 58 -19.94 -29.84 15.61
CA ALA A 58 -18.95 -30.77 16.19
C ALA A 58 -17.90 -29.93 16.95
N THR A 59 -18.02 -29.69 18.26
CA THR A 59 -17.39 -30.42 19.39
C THR A 59 -15.92 -30.83 19.23
N GLY A 60 -15.05 -30.24 20.06
CA GLY A 60 -13.99 -30.95 20.78
C GLY A 60 -12.53 -30.73 20.34
N GLY A 61 -11.79 -29.92 21.09
CA GLY A 61 -10.32 -29.86 21.04
C GLY A 61 -9.73 -28.85 22.03
N ALA A 62 -9.07 -29.35 23.07
CA ALA A 62 -8.66 -28.65 24.29
C ALA A 62 -7.58 -27.55 24.12
N PRO A 63 -7.41 -26.64 25.11
CA PRO A 63 -6.61 -25.42 24.97
C PRO A 63 -5.13 -25.62 25.29
N ALA A 64 -4.27 -24.88 24.58
CA ALA A 64 -2.86 -24.70 24.95
C ALA A 64 -2.70 -23.41 25.74
N THR A 65 -2.29 -23.57 26.99
CA THR A 65 -2.03 -22.55 28.02
C THR A 65 -0.64 -21.91 27.85
N GLY A 66 -0.57 -20.59 28.07
CA GLY A 66 0.68 -19.83 28.31
C GLY A 66 0.71 -18.54 27.48
N GLY A 67 0.52 -17.32 28.00
CA GLY A 67 0.59 -16.82 29.37
C GLY A 67 1.73 -15.81 29.49
N ALA A 68 1.46 -14.54 29.16
CA ALA A 68 2.13 -13.36 29.72
C ALA A 68 1.29 -12.12 29.39
N GLY A 69 0.28 -11.89 30.24
CA GLY A 69 -0.48 -10.64 30.25
C GLY A 69 0.31 -9.55 30.96
N VAL A 70 0.38 -8.38 30.33
CA VAL A 70 0.60 -7.12 31.04
C VAL A 70 -0.68 -6.33 30.89
N THR A 71 -1.37 -6.20 32.01
CA THR A 71 -2.54 -5.34 32.21
C THR A 71 -2.07 -3.89 32.18
N ALA A 72 -2.39 -3.15 31.13
CA ALA A 72 -2.30 -1.69 31.13
C ALA A 72 -3.72 -1.14 31.21
N SER A 73 -4.05 -0.65 32.42
CA SER A 73 -5.25 0.11 32.73
C SER A 73 -5.30 1.41 31.94
N GLY A 74 -6.51 1.84 31.61
CA GLY A 74 -6.80 2.97 30.74
C GLY A 74 -6.16 4.31 31.14
N GLY A 75 -5.76 5.04 30.10
CA GLY A 75 -5.47 6.47 30.12
C GLY A 75 -5.93 7.07 28.80
N THR A 76 -7.08 7.73 28.83
CA THR A 76 -7.57 8.60 27.75
C THR A 76 -6.77 9.90 27.80
N ASP A 77 -5.67 9.98 27.05
CA ASP A 77 -4.98 11.25 26.82
C ASP A 77 -5.18 11.69 25.37
N GLY A 78 -6.18 12.56 25.20
CA GLY A 78 -6.34 13.40 24.03
C GLY A 78 -5.22 14.43 23.98
N GLY A 79 -4.10 14.05 23.34
CA GLY A 79 -3.09 14.98 22.87
C GLY A 79 -3.29 15.24 21.38
N VAL A 80 -4.13 16.20 21.03
CA VAL A 80 -4.28 16.68 19.65
C VAL A 80 -2.97 17.38 19.27
N ALA A 81 -2.17 16.72 18.43
CA ALA A 81 -1.07 17.38 17.73
C ALA A 81 -1.63 18.50 16.82
N PRO A 82 -0.98 19.66 16.69
CA PRO A 82 -1.52 20.75 15.89
C PRO A 82 -1.47 20.42 14.39
N GLY A 83 -2.65 20.38 13.76
CA GLY A 83 -2.90 20.94 12.43
C GLY A 83 -2.22 20.26 11.24
N ILE A 84 -2.65 19.05 10.89
CA ILE A 84 -2.75 18.67 9.47
C ILE A 84 -4.23 18.81 9.14
N ASP A 85 -4.60 19.87 8.42
CA ASP A 85 -5.96 20.04 7.92
C ASP A 85 -6.23 18.92 6.90
N GLY A 86 -6.84 17.86 7.43
CA GLY A 86 -7.01 16.57 6.80
C GLY A 86 -7.92 16.69 5.60
N GLY A 87 -7.38 16.31 4.43
CA GLY A 87 -8.23 15.67 3.45
C GLY A 87 -8.88 14.49 4.16
N SER A 88 -10.20 14.52 4.31
CA SER A 88 -10.97 13.49 5.01
C SER A 88 -10.46 12.11 4.62
N VAL A 89 -9.89 11.41 5.60
CA VAL A 89 -9.85 9.95 5.59
C VAL A 89 -11.31 9.57 5.72
N SER A 90 -11.89 8.97 4.69
CA SER A 90 -13.24 8.46 4.78
C SER A 90 -13.26 7.40 5.88
N ASP A 91 -14.20 7.50 6.83
CA ASP A 91 -14.40 6.47 7.86
C ASP A 91 -14.85 5.13 7.25
N ASP A 92 -15.26 5.17 5.98
CA ASP A 92 -15.47 4.02 5.13
C ASP A 92 -14.18 3.75 4.34
N CYS A 93 -13.74 2.49 4.29
CA CYS A 93 -12.68 2.05 3.37
C CYS A 93 -13.32 1.54 2.07
N PRO A 94 -13.74 2.39 1.12
CA PRO A 94 -14.49 1.95 -0.05
C PRO A 94 -13.59 1.18 -1.02
N GLU A 95 -14.08 0.08 -1.58
CA GLU A 95 -13.36 -0.61 -2.66
C GLU A 95 -13.14 0.29 -3.87
N ALA A 96 -14.14 1.10 -4.23
CA ALA A 96 -14.06 2.11 -5.28
C ALA A 96 -14.11 3.51 -4.66
N PRO A 97 -12.96 4.07 -4.21
CA PRO A 97 -12.93 5.41 -3.63
C PRO A 97 -13.36 6.46 -4.67
N VAL A 98 -14.03 7.52 -4.19
CA VAL A 98 -14.38 8.66 -5.03
C VAL A 98 -13.09 9.43 -5.37
N PRO A 99 -12.79 9.66 -6.66
CA PRO A 99 -11.62 10.44 -7.05
C PRO A 99 -11.65 11.83 -6.40
N ARG A 100 -10.56 12.24 -5.76
CA ARG A 100 -10.41 13.60 -5.22
C ARG A 100 -10.33 14.63 -6.34
N ARG A 101 -9.91 14.21 -7.54
CA ARG A 101 -9.74 15.07 -8.71
C ARG A 101 -10.15 14.38 -10.01
N SER A 102 -10.64 15.18 -10.96
CA SER A 102 -10.99 14.74 -12.32
C SER A 102 -9.91 15.05 -13.36
N SER A 103 -8.85 15.76 -12.98
CA SER A 103 -7.75 16.13 -13.88
C SER A 103 -6.42 16.27 -13.13
N GLY A 104 -5.33 16.08 -13.88
CA GLY A 104 -3.96 16.15 -13.38
C GLY A 104 -3.00 15.42 -14.31
N THR A 105 -1.74 15.36 -13.90
CA THR A 105 -0.70 14.58 -14.57
C THR A 105 -0.39 13.35 -13.73
N ILE A 106 -0.32 12.17 -14.35
CA ILE A 106 0.15 10.97 -13.66
C ILE A 106 1.65 11.12 -13.42
N VAL A 107 2.04 11.21 -12.14
CA VAL A 107 3.43 11.22 -11.71
C VAL A 107 3.79 9.83 -11.25
N GLN A 108 4.90 9.29 -11.79
CA GLN A 108 5.43 7.98 -11.43
C GLN A 108 6.60 8.17 -10.47
N LEU A 109 6.57 7.46 -9.34
CA LEU A 109 7.62 7.47 -8.33
C LEU A 109 8.12 6.03 -8.16
N PRO A 110 9.28 5.69 -8.74
CA PRO A 110 9.85 4.36 -8.55
C PRO A 110 10.32 4.17 -7.11
N PHE A 111 10.19 2.94 -6.61
CA PHE A 111 10.74 2.50 -5.35
C PHE A 111 11.96 1.65 -5.59
N GLU A 112 13.02 1.97 -4.85
CA GLU A 112 14.22 1.18 -4.80
C GLU A 112 14.44 0.72 -3.36
N LEU A 113 14.60 -0.59 -3.19
CA LEU A 113 15.05 -1.13 -1.92
C LEU A 113 16.55 -0.90 -1.83
N SER A 114 17.00 -0.34 -0.72
CA SER A 114 18.42 -0.18 -0.44
C SER A 114 18.74 -0.54 1.00
N PHE A 115 19.97 -0.99 1.21
CA PHE A 115 20.52 -1.30 2.51
C PHE A 115 21.91 -0.69 2.61
N ALA A 116 22.13 0.15 3.62
CA ALA A 116 23.40 0.87 3.82
C ALA A 116 23.91 1.59 2.55
N GLY A 117 23.00 2.21 1.79
CA GLY A 117 23.32 2.94 0.56
C GLY A 117 23.63 2.07 -0.67
N LYS A 118 23.45 0.75 -0.58
CA LYS A 118 23.60 -0.18 -1.70
C LYS A 118 22.23 -0.71 -2.13
N PRO A 119 22.04 -1.07 -3.41
CA PRO A 119 20.84 -1.76 -3.85
C PRO A 119 20.60 -3.02 -3.01
N PHE A 120 19.36 -3.22 -2.59
CA PHE A 120 18.91 -4.39 -1.88
C PHE A 120 18.04 -5.23 -2.82
N VAL A 121 18.68 -6.20 -3.48
CA VAL A 121 18.09 -6.93 -4.61
C VAL A 121 17.23 -8.08 -4.10
N PHE A 122 15.98 -8.15 -4.56
CA PHE A 122 15.05 -9.21 -4.19
C PHE A 122 15.54 -10.58 -4.71
N GLY A 123 15.42 -11.64 -3.91
CA GLY A 123 15.80 -13.00 -4.32
C GLY A 123 17.30 -13.30 -4.37
N GLU A 124 18.17 -12.28 -4.23
CA GLU A 124 19.62 -12.43 -4.30
C GLU A 124 20.32 -12.30 -2.92
N PRO A 125 21.48 -12.94 -2.70
CA PRO A 125 22.30 -12.68 -1.53
C PRO A 125 22.84 -11.25 -1.51
N ASN A 126 22.36 -10.44 -0.58
CA ASN A 126 22.83 -9.07 -0.35
C ASN A 126 23.85 -9.07 0.80
N VAL A 127 25.02 -8.48 0.58
CA VAL A 127 26.07 -8.42 1.62
C VAL A 127 25.66 -7.44 2.71
N VAL A 128 25.56 -7.95 3.94
CA VAL A 128 25.29 -7.16 5.13
C VAL A 128 26.58 -7.07 5.94
N ALA A 129 27.39 -6.05 5.65
CA ALA A 129 28.67 -5.78 6.29
C ALA A 129 29.54 -7.06 6.49
N MET A 130 30.34 -7.13 7.56
CA MET A 130 31.12 -8.33 7.91
C MET A 130 30.28 -9.44 8.56
N THR A 131 28.96 -9.26 8.68
CA THR A 131 28.09 -10.16 9.45
C THR A 131 27.46 -11.26 8.60
N GLY A 132 27.49 -11.15 7.26
CA GLY A 132 27.07 -12.21 6.36
C GLY A 132 26.34 -11.70 5.12
N THR A 133 25.47 -12.56 4.57
CA THR A 133 24.52 -12.18 3.52
C THR A 133 23.09 -12.38 4.00
N VAL A 134 22.19 -11.58 3.42
CA VAL A 134 20.75 -11.77 3.55
C VAL A 134 20.10 -11.84 2.18
N THR A 135 19.30 -12.86 1.97
CA THR A 135 18.51 -13.03 0.75
C THR A 135 17.05 -12.73 1.08
N PRO A 136 16.51 -11.57 0.67
CA PRO A 136 15.08 -11.28 0.83
C PRO A 136 14.25 -12.27 0.00
N LEU A 137 13.27 -12.90 0.65
CA LEU A 137 12.35 -13.88 0.07
C LEU A 137 10.90 -13.38 0.08
N ASN A 138 10.58 -12.41 0.93
CA ASN A 138 9.30 -11.71 0.93
C ASN A 138 9.55 -10.26 1.36
N VAL A 139 9.20 -9.29 0.51
CA VAL A 139 9.24 -7.86 0.88
C VAL A 139 7.99 -7.21 0.33
N ARG A 140 7.06 -6.90 1.23
CA ARG A 140 5.75 -6.32 0.90
C ARG A 140 5.40 -5.22 1.89
N PHE A 141 4.78 -4.16 1.41
CA PHE A 141 4.23 -3.12 2.28
C PHE A 141 3.10 -2.36 1.58
N TYR A 142 2.17 -1.86 2.39
CA TYR A 142 1.12 -0.96 1.91
C TYR A 142 1.57 0.49 1.98
N ILE A 143 1.14 1.27 1.00
CA ILE A 143 1.21 2.73 1.00
C ILE A 143 -0.21 3.27 0.86
N SER A 144 -0.57 4.22 1.71
CA SER A 144 -1.86 4.92 1.68
C SER A 144 -1.69 6.39 2.07
N GLY A 145 -2.77 7.17 1.97
CA GLY A 145 -2.80 8.55 2.48
C GLY A 145 -1.77 9.48 1.84
N VAL A 146 -1.59 9.39 0.51
CA VAL A 146 -0.50 10.09 -0.19
C VAL A 146 -0.81 11.57 -0.40
N ALA A 147 0.18 12.42 -0.14
CA ALA A 147 0.14 13.85 -0.45
C ALA A 147 1.46 14.33 -1.06
N LEU A 148 1.37 15.29 -1.97
CA LEU A 148 2.53 16.00 -2.50
C LEU A 148 2.84 17.23 -1.64
N LEU A 149 4.12 17.48 -1.37
CA LEU A 149 4.57 18.58 -0.52
C LEU A 149 5.06 19.74 -1.37
N ARG A 150 4.53 20.94 -1.13
CA ARG A 150 5.02 22.19 -1.75
C ARG A 150 6.25 22.72 -1.00
N ALA A 151 6.89 23.75 -1.56
CA ALA A 151 8.05 24.40 -0.96
C ALA A 151 7.81 24.99 0.45
N ASN A 152 6.57 25.38 0.74
CA ASN A 152 6.15 25.85 2.07
C ASN A 152 5.70 24.71 3.00
N ALA A 153 6.06 23.46 2.69
CA ALA A 153 5.63 22.24 3.38
C ALA A 153 4.11 21.98 3.37
N ALA A 154 3.32 22.76 2.62
CA ALA A 154 1.88 22.49 2.50
C ALA A 154 1.65 21.16 1.78
N ALA A 155 0.88 20.28 2.42
CA ALA A 155 0.48 18.99 1.87
C ALA A 155 -0.71 19.15 0.92
N VAL A 156 -0.62 18.54 -0.26
CA VAL A 156 -1.69 18.45 -1.25
C VAL A 156 -2.06 16.98 -1.40
N PRO A 157 -3.15 16.51 -0.79
CA PRO A 157 -3.61 15.13 -0.94
C PRO A 157 -3.87 14.79 -2.41
N VAL A 158 -3.42 13.62 -2.84
CA VAL A 158 -3.55 13.12 -4.22
C VAL A 158 -4.12 11.71 -4.24
N ASP A 159 -4.74 11.36 -5.36
CA ASP A 159 -5.23 10.00 -5.58
C ASP A 159 -4.08 9.10 -6.02
N LEU A 160 -4.00 7.90 -5.42
CA LEU A 160 -3.24 6.80 -6.00
C LEU A 160 -3.98 6.28 -7.22
N VAL A 161 -3.28 6.09 -8.32
CA VAL A 161 -3.88 5.69 -9.59
C VAL A 161 -3.12 4.56 -10.27
N THR A 162 -3.84 3.70 -10.96
CA THR A 162 -3.30 2.66 -11.84
C THR A 162 -2.53 3.26 -13.02
N THR A 163 -1.85 2.40 -13.80
CA THR A 163 -1.23 2.79 -15.08
C THR A 163 -2.21 3.41 -16.08
N ALA A 164 -3.48 3.02 -16.01
CA ALA A 164 -4.56 3.56 -16.85
C ALA A 164 -5.17 4.86 -16.30
N GLY A 165 -4.74 5.33 -15.12
CA GLY A 165 -5.24 6.54 -14.48
C GLY A 165 -6.51 6.36 -13.66
N ALA A 166 -7.07 5.14 -13.57
CA ALA A 166 -8.16 4.83 -12.63
C ALA A 166 -7.62 4.85 -11.19
N VAL A 167 -8.43 5.33 -10.23
CA VAL A 167 -8.04 5.35 -8.81
C VAL A 167 -7.83 3.93 -8.31
N GLU A 168 -6.76 3.71 -7.54
CA GLU A 168 -6.46 2.43 -6.92
C GLU A 168 -7.57 2.02 -5.95
N PRO A 169 -7.95 0.73 -5.91
CA PRO A 169 -8.92 0.24 -4.94
C PRO A 169 -8.53 0.61 -3.52
N TYR A 170 -9.52 1.05 -2.73
CA TYR A 170 -9.32 1.49 -1.35
C TYR A 170 -8.33 2.67 -1.16
N GLY A 171 -7.82 3.27 -2.23
CA GLY A 171 -6.77 4.29 -2.14
C GLY A 171 -5.46 3.74 -1.57
N ILE A 172 -5.14 2.48 -1.89
CA ILE A 172 -3.97 1.77 -1.37
C ILE A 172 -3.11 1.25 -2.52
N HIS A 173 -1.80 1.40 -2.39
CA HIS A 173 -0.80 0.74 -3.23
C HIS A 173 -0.12 -0.37 -2.44
N LEU A 174 -0.10 -1.60 -2.97
CA LEU A 174 0.70 -2.70 -2.43
C LEU A 174 2.02 -2.78 -3.20
N PHE A 175 3.13 -2.48 -2.53
CA PHE A 175 4.44 -2.86 -3.03
C PHE A 175 4.69 -4.35 -2.75
N ASN A 176 5.17 -5.07 -3.75
CA ASN A 176 5.58 -6.47 -3.68
C ASN A 176 6.87 -6.65 -4.48
N ALA A 177 7.99 -6.88 -3.81
CA ALA A 177 9.30 -6.95 -4.47
C ALA A 177 9.43 -8.09 -5.50
N ASP A 178 8.57 -9.11 -5.44
CA ASP A 178 8.48 -10.19 -6.42
C ASP A 178 7.73 -9.77 -7.70
N GLU A 179 7.10 -8.59 -7.69
CA GLU A 179 6.34 -8.04 -8.81
C GLU A 179 6.88 -6.66 -9.21
N VAL A 180 7.67 -6.64 -10.29
CA VAL A 180 8.35 -5.43 -10.79
C VAL A 180 7.40 -4.25 -10.99
N ALA A 181 6.17 -4.50 -11.47
CA ALA A 181 5.18 -3.45 -11.74
C ALA A 181 4.73 -2.71 -10.47
N SER A 182 4.76 -3.39 -9.32
CA SER A 182 4.41 -2.82 -8.01
C SER A 182 5.49 -1.89 -7.45
N GLY A 183 6.70 -1.92 -8.03
CA GLY A 183 7.82 -1.05 -7.67
C GLY A 183 7.67 0.40 -8.12
N THR A 184 6.51 0.83 -8.61
CA THR A 184 6.26 2.22 -9.02
C THR A 184 4.95 2.71 -8.44
N LEU A 185 5.03 3.69 -7.53
CA LEU A 185 3.87 4.44 -7.07
C LEU A 185 3.41 5.38 -8.18
N ARG A 186 2.09 5.55 -8.30
CA ARG A 186 1.51 6.46 -9.28
C ARG A 186 0.46 7.33 -8.61
N VAL A 187 0.59 8.63 -8.80
CA VAL A 187 -0.32 9.62 -8.23
C VAL A 187 -0.85 10.55 -9.31
N LEU A 188 -2.11 10.97 -9.17
CA LEU A 188 -2.67 12.01 -10.01
C LEU A 188 -2.35 13.39 -9.42
N ALA A 189 -1.29 14.02 -9.93
CA ALA A 189 -0.80 15.30 -9.43
C ALA A 189 -1.54 16.48 -10.08
N PRO A 190 -2.12 17.42 -9.31
CA PRO A 190 -2.63 18.65 -9.88
C PRO A 190 -1.46 19.53 -10.37
N PRO A 191 -1.69 20.45 -11.32
CA PRO A 191 -0.67 21.39 -11.78
C PRO A 191 -0.03 22.15 -10.61
N GLY A 192 1.29 22.20 -10.59
CA GLY A 192 2.06 22.86 -9.54
C GLY A 192 3.49 22.35 -9.44
N SER A 193 4.25 22.94 -8.51
CA SER A 193 5.60 22.52 -8.16
C SER A 193 5.62 21.90 -6.77
N TYR A 194 6.29 20.75 -6.66
CA TYR A 194 6.35 19.95 -5.43
C TYR A 194 7.82 19.60 -5.15
N LEU A 195 8.19 19.61 -3.87
CA LEU A 195 9.54 19.28 -3.40
C LEU A 195 9.61 17.94 -2.67
N GLY A 196 8.48 17.28 -2.46
CA GLY A 196 8.45 16.00 -1.76
C GLY A 196 7.09 15.32 -1.79
N ILE A 197 7.02 14.22 -1.06
CA ILE A 197 5.84 13.37 -0.90
C ILE A 197 5.75 12.98 0.58
N SER A 198 4.52 12.93 1.10
CA SER A 198 4.21 12.28 2.37
C SER A 198 3.21 11.17 2.13
N PHE A 199 3.31 10.11 2.91
CA PHE A 199 2.43 8.95 2.83
C PHE A 199 2.42 8.20 4.15
N LEU A 200 1.44 7.32 4.32
CA LEU A 200 1.37 6.35 5.39
C LEU A 200 1.97 5.03 4.93
N LEU A 201 2.90 4.49 5.71
CA LEU A 201 3.36 3.10 5.56
C LEU A 201 2.39 2.19 6.30
N GLY A 202 1.47 1.59 5.57
CA GLY A 202 0.36 0.80 6.11
C GLY A 202 -0.99 1.25 5.58
N LEU A 203 -2.01 0.99 6.40
CA LEU A 203 -3.42 1.24 6.09
C LEU A 203 -4.00 2.28 7.04
N ASP A 204 -5.04 2.99 6.60
CA ASP A 204 -5.91 3.71 7.53
C ASP A 204 -6.67 2.72 8.44
N GLY A 205 -7.26 3.23 9.52
CA GLY A 205 -7.96 2.41 10.50
C GLY A 205 -9.16 1.65 9.93
N ALA A 206 -9.91 2.27 9.01
CA ALA A 206 -11.08 1.66 8.39
C ALA A 206 -10.69 0.48 7.48
N CYS A 207 -9.62 0.63 6.71
CA CYS A 207 -9.08 -0.41 5.85
C CYS A 207 -8.39 -1.51 6.65
N ASN A 208 -7.67 -1.16 7.73
CA ASN A 208 -7.07 -2.17 8.60
C ASN A 208 -8.14 -3.05 9.27
N ALA A 209 -9.29 -2.50 9.63
CA ALA A 209 -10.38 -3.26 10.25
C ALA A 209 -11.13 -4.21 9.30
N ARG A 210 -10.89 -4.15 7.98
CA ARG A 210 -11.60 -5.00 7.01
C ARG A 210 -11.21 -6.48 7.12
N MET A 211 -12.18 -7.37 6.92
CA MET A 211 -11.93 -8.80 6.82
C MET A 211 -11.44 -9.18 5.42
N ALA A 212 -10.24 -9.73 5.33
CA ALA A 212 -9.59 -10.10 4.07
C ALA A 212 -10.39 -11.10 3.22
N GLY A 213 -11.09 -12.06 3.85
CA GLY A 213 -11.95 -13.01 3.15
C GLY A 213 -13.18 -12.39 2.45
N SER A 214 -13.48 -11.11 2.71
CA SER A 214 -14.59 -10.36 2.08
C SER A 214 -14.13 -9.19 1.22
N SER A 215 -12.82 -8.95 1.19
CA SER A 215 -12.20 -7.83 0.47
C SER A 215 -11.64 -8.30 -0.86
N LYS A 216 -11.48 -7.35 -1.80
CA LYS A 216 -10.80 -7.58 -3.07
C LYS A 216 -9.35 -7.12 -2.98
N ALA A 217 -8.59 -7.39 -4.04
CA ALA A 217 -7.21 -6.93 -4.14
C ALA A 217 -7.12 -5.41 -3.92
N PRO A 218 -6.10 -4.91 -3.20
CA PRO A 218 -4.96 -5.64 -2.65
C PRO A 218 -5.17 -6.17 -1.21
N LEU A 219 -6.38 -6.09 -0.65
CA LEU A 219 -6.72 -6.48 0.72
C LEU A 219 -7.26 -7.91 0.83
N THR A 220 -6.64 -8.89 0.15
CA THR A 220 -7.10 -10.29 0.13
C THR A 220 -6.28 -11.18 1.06
N ASP A 221 -6.78 -12.38 1.38
CA ASP A 221 -5.99 -13.41 2.08
C ASP A 221 -4.77 -13.87 1.28
N THR A 222 -4.86 -13.79 -0.05
CA THR A 222 -3.76 -14.14 -0.96
C THR A 222 -2.66 -13.07 -1.05
N SER A 223 -2.89 -11.88 -0.50
CA SER A 223 -1.88 -10.81 -0.43
C SER A 223 -0.68 -11.18 0.43
N GLN A 224 -0.79 -12.22 1.28
CA GLN A 224 0.19 -12.59 2.32
C GLN A 224 0.45 -11.47 3.34
N MET A 225 -0.43 -10.47 3.39
CA MET A 225 -0.35 -9.31 4.27
C MET A 225 -1.43 -9.36 5.36
N THR A 226 -1.99 -10.54 5.66
CA THR A 226 -2.94 -10.74 6.75
C THR A 226 -2.25 -11.36 7.97
N TRP A 227 -2.73 -11.05 9.17
CA TRP A 227 -2.30 -11.76 10.37
C TRP A 227 -2.90 -13.18 10.39
N PRO A 228 -2.12 -14.25 10.62
CA PRO A 228 -2.61 -15.63 10.50
C PRO A 228 -3.81 -16.01 11.39
N HIS A 229 -4.03 -15.32 12.51
CA HIS A 229 -5.04 -15.66 13.51
C HIS A 229 -5.81 -14.45 14.06
N LEU A 230 -5.72 -13.29 13.41
CA LEU A 230 -6.28 -12.04 13.91
C LEU A 230 -6.92 -11.26 12.75
N ALA A 231 -7.93 -10.47 13.06
CA ALA A 231 -8.35 -9.39 12.18
C ALA A 231 -7.20 -8.38 12.02
N GLY A 232 -7.10 -7.77 10.85
CA GLY A 232 -6.07 -6.78 10.55
C GLY A 232 -5.02 -7.24 9.55
N TYR A 233 -4.22 -6.27 9.10
CA TYR A 233 -3.19 -6.47 8.09
C TYR A 233 -1.80 -6.17 8.65
N LEU A 234 -0.82 -6.84 8.06
CA LEU A 234 0.56 -6.39 8.07
C LEU A 234 0.64 -5.11 7.24
N PHE A 235 1.29 -4.09 7.78
CA PHE A 235 1.68 -2.89 7.06
C PHE A 235 3.00 -3.11 6.32
N LEU A 236 3.88 -3.94 6.89
CA LEU A 236 5.12 -4.39 6.28
C LEU A 236 5.36 -5.86 6.61
N ARG A 237 5.74 -6.62 5.59
CA ARG A 237 6.28 -7.96 5.70
C ARG A 237 7.67 -7.99 5.07
N TYR A 238 8.65 -8.37 5.86
CA TYR A 238 9.98 -8.72 5.41
C TYR A 238 10.31 -10.12 5.91
N GLU A 239 10.73 -11.00 5.01
CA GLU A 239 11.25 -12.33 5.32
C GLU A 239 12.45 -12.61 4.42
N GLY A 240 13.47 -13.24 4.97
CA GLY A 240 14.69 -13.53 4.26
C GLY A 240 15.48 -14.68 4.86
N LYS A 241 16.39 -15.22 4.05
CA LYS A 241 17.37 -16.20 4.47
C LYS A 241 18.65 -15.47 4.88
N VAL A 242 19.13 -15.73 6.09
CA VAL A 242 20.38 -15.20 6.61
C VAL A 242 21.47 -16.27 6.50
N VAL A 243 22.63 -15.90 5.97
CA VAL A 243 23.84 -16.75 5.96
C VAL A 243 24.96 -15.96 6.64
N VAL A 244 25.47 -16.48 7.75
CA VAL A 244 26.57 -15.85 8.51
C VAL A 244 27.86 -16.67 8.44
N PRO A 245 29.03 -16.04 8.63
CA PRO A 245 30.30 -16.76 8.72
C PRO A 245 30.31 -17.83 9.82
N ALA A 246 31.11 -18.87 9.64
CA ALA A 246 31.31 -19.90 10.66
C ALA A 246 31.83 -19.27 11.96
N GLY A 247 31.20 -19.62 13.10
CA GLY A 247 31.53 -19.06 14.42
C GLY A 247 30.74 -17.79 14.80
N SER A 248 29.94 -17.23 13.90
CA SER A 248 28.98 -16.16 14.22
C SER A 248 27.64 -16.75 14.67
N ASP A 249 26.99 -16.13 15.66
CA ASP A 249 25.69 -16.59 16.16
C ASP A 249 24.48 -16.02 15.39
N GLY A 250 24.74 -15.13 14.41
CA GLY A 250 23.74 -14.62 13.47
C GLY A 250 22.61 -13.79 14.08
N LYS A 251 22.68 -13.46 15.37
CA LYS A 251 21.57 -12.84 16.11
C LYS A 251 21.26 -11.41 15.70
N ASP A 252 22.18 -10.75 15.01
CA ASP A 252 22.05 -9.35 14.60
C ASP A 252 21.27 -9.17 13.28
N LEU A 253 20.94 -10.26 12.58
CA LEU A 253 20.21 -10.23 11.31
C LEU A 253 18.86 -10.95 11.45
N PRO A 254 17.74 -10.21 11.54
CA PRO A 254 16.44 -10.84 11.64
C PRO A 254 16.10 -11.57 10.32
N ALA A 255 15.69 -12.82 10.42
CA ALA A 255 15.16 -13.58 9.28
C ALA A 255 13.73 -13.14 8.90
N ALA A 256 13.02 -12.47 9.80
CA ALA A 256 11.69 -11.92 9.55
C ALA A 256 11.45 -10.64 10.36
N ILE A 257 10.75 -9.68 9.75
CA ILE A 257 10.23 -8.46 10.38
C ILE A 257 8.80 -8.29 9.88
N HIS A 258 7.84 -8.25 10.80
CA HIS A 258 6.45 -7.98 10.51
C HIS A 258 6.02 -6.75 11.31
N MET A 259 5.40 -5.77 10.66
CA MET A 259 4.80 -4.59 11.30
C MET A 259 3.35 -4.49 10.86
N GLY A 260 2.46 -4.07 11.75
CA GLY A 260 1.04 -3.93 11.42
C GLY A 260 0.25 -3.30 12.56
N GLY A 261 -0.97 -2.91 12.24
CA GLY A 261 -1.93 -2.39 13.21
C GLY A 261 -2.98 -3.44 13.57
N ARG A 262 -3.58 -3.28 14.75
CA ARG A 262 -4.85 -3.91 15.11
C ARG A 262 -5.95 -2.88 15.03
#